data_AF-A0A8B8ZHC3-F1
#
_entry.id   AF-A0A8B8ZHC3-F1
#
_cell.length_a   1.000
_cell.length_b   1.000
_cell.length_c   1.000
_cell.angle_alpha   90.00
_cell.angle_beta   90.00
_cell.angle_gamma   90.00
#
_symmetry.space_group_name_H-M   'P 1'
#
loop_
_entity.id
_entity.type
_entity.pdbx_description
1 polymer ?
#
loop_
_entity_poly.entity_id
_entity_poly.type
_entity_poly.pdbx_seq_one_letter_code
_entity_poly.pdbx_strand_id
1 'polypeptide(L)'
;FQIQERDEGALKYLKDIKWCRIDNPKGFKLEFFFDPNPYFKNAILTKTYHMIDDEEPILEKAIGTEIEWLPGKCLTQKLLKKKPKKGSKNAKPITKTEECESFFNFFSPPQVPDDDEDIDEDIAEQLQSQMEQDYDIGSTIRDKIIPHAVSWFTGEAVQEDDFEDLEEDDEDEDGKDDEEEDEEDEDDDEEEEEEEGKTRKKTATTKKKSGGDGQQGDRPAECKQQ
;
A
#
# COMPACT_ATOMS: atom_id res chain seq x y z
N PHE A 1 2.44 3.87 6.54
CA PHE A 1 1.50 4.02 5.41
C PHE A 1 2.23 3.71 4.11
N GLN A 2 1.83 2.71 3.33
CA GLN A 2 2.53 2.41 2.07
C GLN A 2 1.54 2.16 0.94
N ILE A 3 1.46 3.12 0.01
CA ILE A 3 0.78 2.97 -1.27
C ILE A 3 1.69 2.14 -2.17
N GLN A 4 1.17 1.06 -2.74
CA GLN A 4 1.90 0.24 -3.70
C GLN A 4 1.63 0.75 -5.12
N GLU A 5 2.54 0.49 -6.06
CA GLU A 5 2.39 0.85 -7.48
C GLU A 5 1.06 0.33 -8.08
N ARG A 6 0.59 -0.83 -7.59
CA ARG A 6 -0.67 -1.45 -8.03
C ARG A 6 -1.92 -0.69 -7.55
N ASP A 7 -1.80 0.07 -6.47
CA ASP A 7 -2.89 0.86 -5.89
C ASP A 7 -3.09 2.18 -6.64
N GLU A 8 -2.02 2.76 -7.18
CA GLU A 8 -2.05 4.04 -7.91
C GLU A 8 -3.12 4.07 -9.01
N GLY A 9 -3.29 2.95 -9.73
CA GLY A 9 -4.26 2.85 -10.80
C GLY A 9 -5.70 3.06 -10.33
N ALA A 10 -6.05 2.60 -9.13
CA ALA A 10 -7.36 2.83 -8.51
C ALA A 10 -7.43 4.20 -7.84
N LEU A 11 -6.35 4.63 -7.18
CA LEU A 11 -6.26 5.95 -6.53
C LEU A 11 -6.35 7.12 -7.50
N LYS A 12 -6.04 6.94 -8.79
CA LYS A 12 -6.32 7.95 -9.85
C LYS A 12 -7.79 8.34 -9.97
N TYR A 13 -8.70 7.49 -9.50
CA TYR A 13 -10.14 7.75 -9.49
C TYR A 13 -10.60 8.35 -8.15
N LEU A 14 -9.72 8.51 -7.17
CA LEU A 14 -10.02 9.18 -5.92
C LEU A 14 -10.18 10.67 -6.20
N LYS A 15 -11.38 11.17 -5.99
CA LYS A 15 -11.77 12.55 -6.29
C LYS A 15 -11.65 13.46 -5.07
N ASP A 16 -12.03 12.94 -3.91
CA ASP A 16 -12.15 13.73 -2.69
C ASP A 16 -11.99 12.83 -1.46
N ILE A 17 -11.48 13.40 -0.37
CA ILE A 17 -11.44 12.75 0.94
C ILE A 17 -12.03 13.74 1.94
N LYS A 18 -13.07 13.30 2.64
CA LYS A 18 -13.70 14.09 3.69
C LYS A 18 -13.63 13.36 5.01
N TRP A 19 -13.81 14.10 6.08
CA TRP A 19 -14.06 13.52 7.37
C TRP A 19 -15.23 14.20 8.08
N CYS A 20 -15.90 13.46 8.94
CA CYS A 20 -16.93 13.99 9.83
C CYS A 20 -16.80 13.38 11.22
N ARG A 21 -17.09 14.19 12.24
CA ARG A 21 -17.26 13.69 13.62
C ARG A 21 -18.55 12.86 13.73
N ILE A 22 -18.51 11.84 14.56
CA ILE A 22 -19.66 11.02 14.95
C ILE A 22 -19.83 11.20 16.46
N ASP A 23 -21.06 11.51 16.89
CA ASP A 23 -21.34 11.76 18.31
C ASP A 23 -21.83 10.50 19.05
N ASN A 24 -22.41 9.52 18.34
CA ASN A 24 -22.95 8.32 18.97
C ASN A 24 -22.94 7.09 18.03
N PRO A 25 -22.06 6.08 18.26
CA PRO A 25 -20.94 6.10 19.22
C PRO A 25 -19.94 7.22 18.86
N LYS A 26 -19.22 7.74 19.87
CA LYS A 26 -18.25 8.82 19.66
C LYS A 26 -17.18 8.40 18.67
N GLY A 27 -16.66 9.34 17.89
CA GLY A 27 -15.50 9.10 17.01
C GLY A 27 -15.53 9.94 15.75
N PHE A 28 -14.94 9.43 14.67
CA PHE A 28 -14.94 10.10 13.37
C PHE A 28 -14.95 9.10 12.23
N LYS A 29 -15.38 9.57 11.06
CA LYS A 29 -15.41 8.79 9.82
C LYS A 29 -14.72 9.56 8.71
N LEU A 30 -13.84 8.86 8.00
CA LEU A 30 -13.25 9.24 6.74
C LEU A 30 -14.10 8.71 5.59
N GLU A 31 -14.31 9.52 4.57
CA GLU A 31 -15.08 9.21 3.36
C GLU A 31 -14.22 9.49 2.13
N PHE A 32 -13.89 8.45 1.38
CA PHE A 32 -13.09 8.50 0.16
C PHE A 32 -14.03 8.38 -1.03
N PHE A 33 -14.14 9.46 -1.81
CA PHE A 33 -15.05 9.55 -2.95
C PHE A 33 -14.32 9.15 -4.22
N PHE A 34 -14.82 8.11 -4.90
CA PHE A 34 -14.26 7.62 -6.15
C PHE A 34 -15.21 7.88 -7.31
N ASP A 35 -14.65 8.30 -8.45
CA ASP A 35 -15.33 8.23 -9.73
C ASP A 35 -15.51 6.76 -10.18
N PRO A 36 -16.46 6.49 -11.10
CA PRO A 36 -16.60 5.15 -11.69
C PRO A 36 -15.26 4.65 -12.25
N ASN A 37 -14.81 3.48 -11.77
CA ASN A 37 -13.47 2.99 -12.02
C ASN A 37 -13.47 1.48 -12.36
N PRO A 38 -12.39 0.95 -12.99
CA PRO A 38 -12.34 -0.44 -13.43
C PRO A 38 -11.89 -1.42 -12.33
N TYR A 39 -11.89 -1.02 -11.05
CA TYR A 39 -11.39 -1.84 -9.95
C TYR A 39 -12.52 -2.34 -9.03
N PHE A 40 -13.43 -1.46 -8.62
CA PHE A 40 -14.53 -1.78 -7.70
C PHE A 40 -15.76 -0.94 -8.01
N LYS A 41 -16.91 -1.34 -7.47
CA LYS A 41 -18.21 -0.68 -7.72
C LYS A 41 -18.52 0.48 -6.77
N ASN A 42 -17.90 0.49 -5.59
CA ASN A 42 -18.17 1.48 -4.56
C ASN A 42 -17.85 2.90 -5.08
N ALA A 43 -18.80 3.82 -4.95
CA ALA A 43 -18.55 5.24 -5.19
C ALA A 43 -17.92 5.93 -3.98
N ILE A 44 -18.11 5.36 -2.79
CA ILE A 44 -17.57 5.87 -1.53
C ILE A 44 -17.03 4.68 -0.74
N LEU A 45 -15.77 4.77 -0.30
CA LEU A 45 -15.20 3.89 0.71
C LEU A 45 -15.08 4.67 2.01
N THR A 46 -15.60 4.10 3.11
CA THR A 46 -15.55 4.75 4.42
C THR A 46 -14.66 3.99 5.38
N LYS A 47 -14.00 4.73 6.28
CA LYS A 47 -13.30 4.22 7.44
C LYS A 47 -13.79 4.97 8.67
N THR A 48 -14.32 4.25 9.64
CA THR A 48 -14.89 4.79 10.86
C THR A 48 -14.07 4.33 12.06
N TYR A 49 -13.72 5.25 12.94
CA TYR A 49 -13.10 4.98 14.23
C TYR A 49 -14.09 5.34 15.33
N HIS A 50 -14.45 4.37 16.16
CA HIS A 50 -15.21 4.59 17.38
C HIS A 50 -14.24 4.81 18.54
N MET A 51 -14.50 5.84 19.32
CA MET A 51 -13.66 6.31 20.42
C MET A 51 -14.43 6.22 21.73
N ILE A 52 -13.72 5.87 22.81
CA ILE A 52 -14.30 5.83 24.16
C ILE A 52 -14.38 7.25 24.73
N ASP A 53 -13.35 8.08 24.51
CA ASP A 53 -13.26 9.46 24.98
C ASP A 53 -12.69 10.41 23.91
N ASP A 54 -13.01 11.69 24.02
CA ASP A 54 -12.49 12.77 23.20
C ASP A 54 -11.24 13.42 23.83
N GLU A 55 -11.09 13.38 25.16
CA GLU A 55 -9.95 13.97 25.88
C GLU A 55 -8.72 13.05 25.85
N GLU A 56 -8.95 11.75 26.04
CA GLU A 56 -7.97 10.70 25.83
C GLU A 56 -8.45 9.83 24.67
N PRO A 57 -7.94 9.99 23.44
CA PRO A 57 -8.44 9.31 22.25
C PRO A 57 -8.11 7.81 22.30
N ILE A 58 -8.89 7.06 23.09
CA ILE A 58 -8.80 5.61 23.20
C ILE A 58 -9.68 5.00 22.12
N LEU A 59 -9.05 4.31 21.17
CA LEU A 59 -9.73 3.59 20.10
C LEU A 59 -10.49 2.39 20.68
N GLU A 60 -11.80 2.36 20.50
CA GLU A 60 -12.64 1.20 20.82
C GLU A 60 -12.67 0.21 19.66
N LYS A 61 -12.95 0.73 18.45
CA LYS A 61 -13.15 -0.11 17.26
C LYS A 61 -12.90 0.67 15.98
N ALA A 62 -12.34 0.00 14.98
CA ALA A 62 -12.27 0.50 13.61
C ALA A 62 -13.18 -0.32 12.68
N ILE A 63 -13.90 0.36 11.79
CA ILE A 63 -14.81 -0.24 10.83
C ILE A 63 -14.50 0.31 9.45
N GLY A 64 -14.17 -0.54 8.49
CA GLY A 64 -13.99 -0.14 7.11
C GLY A 64 -15.07 -0.70 6.19
N THR A 65 -15.24 -0.06 5.03
CA THR A 65 -16.17 -0.50 3.99
C THR A 65 -15.63 -1.72 3.26
N GLU A 66 -16.44 -2.76 3.13
CA GLU A 66 -16.13 -3.88 2.25
C GLU A 66 -16.09 -3.41 0.78
N ILE A 67 -14.97 -3.66 0.13
CA ILE A 67 -14.75 -3.23 -1.26
C ILE A 67 -15.33 -4.28 -2.21
N GLU A 68 -16.28 -3.85 -3.03
CA GLU A 68 -16.91 -4.65 -4.08
C GLU A 68 -16.01 -4.73 -5.32
N TRP A 69 -14.92 -5.50 -5.20
CA TRP A 69 -13.96 -5.70 -6.28
C TRP A 69 -14.60 -6.30 -7.54
N LEU A 70 -14.24 -5.74 -8.69
CA LEU A 70 -14.54 -6.33 -9.99
C LEU A 70 -13.70 -7.60 -10.22
N PRO A 71 -14.16 -8.53 -11.08
CA PRO A 71 -13.47 -9.81 -11.30
C PRO A 71 -12.00 -9.64 -11.70
N GLY A 72 -11.09 -10.21 -10.90
CA GLY A 72 -9.64 -10.16 -11.14
C GLY A 72 -8.99 -8.79 -10.89
N LYS A 73 -9.68 -7.89 -10.17
CA LYS A 73 -9.20 -6.53 -9.86
C LYS A 73 -8.94 -6.28 -8.38
N CYS A 74 -9.09 -7.31 -7.55
CA CYS A 74 -8.75 -7.25 -6.13
C CYS A 74 -7.28 -6.88 -5.96
N LEU A 75 -7.02 -5.74 -5.31
CA LEU A 75 -5.66 -5.24 -5.10
C LEU A 75 -5.03 -5.76 -3.80
N THR A 76 -5.87 -6.20 -2.86
CA THR A 76 -5.46 -6.76 -1.56
C THR A 76 -5.06 -8.23 -1.64
N GLN A 77 -5.21 -8.87 -2.79
CA GLN A 77 -4.96 -10.30 -2.98
C GLN A 77 -4.24 -10.61 -4.30
N LYS A 78 -3.28 -11.54 -4.27
CA LYS A 78 -2.61 -12.09 -5.46
C LYS A 78 -3.07 -13.51 -5.76
N LEU A 79 -3.37 -13.79 -7.02
CA LEU A 79 -3.69 -15.14 -7.50
C LEU A 79 -2.42 -15.88 -7.91
N LEU A 80 -2.01 -16.86 -7.12
CA LEU A 80 -0.91 -17.77 -7.43
C LEU A 80 -1.44 -18.98 -8.20
N LYS A 81 -1.09 -19.07 -9.48
CA LYS A 81 -1.37 -20.24 -10.32
C LYS A 81 -0.33 -21.32 -10.05
N LYS A 82 -0.71 -22.40 -9.36
CA LYS A 82 0.15 -23.57 -9.22
C LYS A 82 0.03 -24.47 -10.46
N LYS A 83 1.19 -24.87 -11.02
CA LYS A 83 1.21 -25.87 -12.10
C LYS A 83 0.63 -27.19 -11.56
N PRO A 84 -0.27 -27.85 -12.31
CA PRO A 84 -0.82 -29.14 -11.88
C PRO A 84 0.29 -30.18 -11.75
N LYS A 85 0.22 -31.06 -10.74
CA LYS A 85 1.16 -32.16 -10.56
C LYS A 85 1.20 -33.03 -11.82
N LYS A 86 2.42 -33.29 -12.32
CA LYS A 86 2.68 -34.12 -13.52
C LYS A 86 2.13 -35.53 -13.27
N GLY A 87 0.98 -35.85 -13.87
CA GLY A 87 0.35 -37.17 -13.76
C GLY A 87 -1.18 -37.18 -13.76
N SER A 88 -1.84 -36.06 -13.44
CA SER A 88 -3.31 -36.00 -13.45
C SER A 88 -3.83 -35.53 -14.80
N LYS A 89 -4.38 -36.46 -15.59
CA LYS A 89 -4.89 -36.19 -16.95
C LYS A 89 -6.14 -35.28 -16.99
N ASN A 90 -6.67 -34.82 -15.85
CA ASN A 90 -7.85 -33.93 -15.75
C ASN A 90 -7.79 -32.96 -14.54
N ALA A 91 -6.61 -32.54 -14.07
CA ALA A 91 -6.54 -31.60 -12.95
C ALA A 91 -6.81 -30.15 -13.42
N LYS A 92 -7.93 -29.58 -12.97
CA LYS A 92 -8.19 -28.14 -13.06
C LYS A 92 -7.03 -27.38 -12.36
N PRO A 93 -6.56 -26.26 -12.92
CA PRO A 93 -5.56 -25.44 -12.24
C PRO A 93 -6.08 -24.98 -10.87
N ILE A 94 -5.34 -25.28 -9.82
CA ILE A 94 -5.64 -24.82 -8.45
C ILE A 94 -5.14 -23.39 -8.36
N THR A 95 -6.06 -22.45 -8.21
CA THR A 95 -5.73 -21.04 -7.95
C THR A 95 -5.71 -20.86 -6.44
N LYS A 96 -4.55 -20.53 -5.87
CA LYS A 96 -4.44 -20.13 -4.46
C LYS A 96 -4.44 -18.61 -4.43
N THR A 97 -5.25 -18.02 -3.56
CA THR A 97 -5.23 -16.59 -3.28
C THR A 97 -4.37 -16.34 -2.05
N GLU A 98 -3.52 -15.32 -2.09
CA GLU A 98 -2.67 -14.90 -0.99
C GLU A 98 -2.87 -13.40 -0.77
N GLU A 99 -3.02 -12.99 0.48
CA GLU A 99 -3.13 -11.57 0.85
C GLU A 99 -1.80 -10.87 0.56
N CYS A 100 -1.89 -9.61 0.13
CA CYS A 100 -0.71 -8.80 -0.08
C CYS A 100 -0.91 -7.38 0.40
N GLU A 101 0.19 -6.70 0.64
CA GLU A 101 0.20 -5.27 0.94
C GLU A 101 -0.50 -4.48 -0.18
N SER A 102 -1.40 -3.60 0.26
CA SER A 102 -2.17 -2.67 -0.55
C SER A 102 -2.71 -1.58 0.37
N PHE A 103 -2.76 -0.35 -0.12
CA PHE A 103 -3.45 0.75 0.55
C PHE A 103 -4.89 0.36 0.94
N PHE A 104 -5.56 -0.43 0.10
CA PHE A 104 -6.96 -0.80 0.32
C PHE A 104 -7.18 -1.75 1.50
N ASN A 105 -6.11 -2.32 2.09
CA ASN A 105 -6.19 -3.03 3.37
C ASN A 105 -6.61 -2.07 4.51
N PHE A 106 -6.43 -0.76 4.35
CA PHE A 106 -6.90 0.26 5.29
C PHE A 106 -8.43 0.19 5.52
N PHE A 107 -9.21 -0.32 4.56
CA PHE A 107 -10.66 -0.51 4.72
C PHE A 107 -11.02 -1.89 5.32
N SER A 108 -10.03 -2.69 5.67
CA SER A 108 -10.18 -3.97 6.37
C SER A 108 -9.37 -3.93 7.67
N PRO A 109 -9.78 -3.10 8.65
CA PRO A 109 -9.01 -2.94 9.88
C PRO A 109 -8.95 -4.24 10.69
N PRO A 110 -7.90 -4.41 11.51
CA PRO A 110 -7.82 -5.49 12.48
C PRO A 110 -9.08 -5.53 13.36
N GLN A 111 -9.56 -6.74 13.67
CA GLN A 111 -10.75 -6.95 14.49
C GLN A 111 -10.35 -7.47 15.87
N VAL A 112 -10.94 -6.89 16.92
CA VAL A 112 -10.85 -7.41 18.28
C VAL A 112 -11.75 -8.65 18.37
N PRO A 113 -11.22 -9.84 18.72
CA PRO A 113 -12.06 -11.02 18.94
C PRO A 113 -13.03 -10.79 20.09
N ASP A 114 -14.24 -11.34 19.99
CA ASP A 114 -15.29 -11.16 21.01
C ASP A 114 -15.06 -12.04 22.28
N ASP A 115 -14.21 -13.05 22.21
CA ASP A 115 -13.87 -13.96 23.31
C ASP A 115 -12.44 -13.70 23.81
N ASP A 116 -12.33 -13.09 24.99
CA ASP A 116 -11.05 -12.78 25.66
C ASP A 116 -10.37 -14.03 26.27
N GLU A 117 -11.05 -15.18 26.33
CA GLU A 117 -10.61 -16.33 27.14
C GLU A 117 -9.49 -17.18 26.49
N ASP A 118 -9.14 -16.96 25.22
CA ASP A 118 -8.18 -17.79 24.47
C ASP A 118 -7.15 -16.99 23.63
N ILE A 119 -6.99 -15.67 23.84
CA ILE A 119 -5.99 -14.88 23.10
C ILE A 119 -4.66 -14.92 23.85
N ASP A 120 -3.63 -15.51 23.23
CA ASP A 120 -2.27 -15.46 23.75
C ASP A 120 -1.80 -14.00 23.89
N GLU A 121 -1.05 -13.69 24.95
CA GLU A 121 -0.56 -12.32 25.24
C GLU A 121 0.19 -11.71 24.06
N ASP A 122 1.04 -12.49 23.39
CA ASP A 122 1.79 -12.08 22.18
C ASP A 122 0.85 -11.69 21.02
N ILE A 123 -0.29 -12.38 20.88
CA ILE A 123 -1.29 -12.10 19.83
C ILE A 123 -2.04 -10.81 20.17
N ALA A 124 -2.39 -10.61 21.45
CA ALA A 124 -3.05 -9.40 21.92
C ALA A 124 -2.17 -8.16 21.71
N GLU A 125 -0.87 -8.23 22.05
CA GLU A 125 0.08 -7.13 21.83
C GLU A 125 0.25 -6.82 20.34
N GLN A 126 0.38 -7.85 19.49
CA GLN A 126 0.47 -7.66 18.05
C GLN A 126 -0.81 -7.03 17.47
N LEU A 127 -1.98 -7.42 17.95
CA LEU A 127 -3.25 -6.84 17.53
C LEU A 127 -3.35 -5.37 17.94
N GLN A 128 -2.96 -5.04 19.18
CA GLN A 128 -2.94 -3.66 19.68
C GLN A 128 -2.03 -2.78 18.83
N SER A 129 -0.82 -3.24 18.52
CA SER A 129 0.11 -2.51 17.66
C SER A 129 -0.46 -2.26 16.25
N GLN A 130 -1.16 -3.23 15.66
CA GLN A 130 -1.81 -3.05 14.36
C GLN A 130 -2.97 -2.04 14.42
N MET A 131 -3.74 -2.05 15.51
CA MET A 131 -4.83 -1.10 15.72
C MET A 131 -4.32 0.33 15.90
N GLU A 132 -3.24 0.51 16.66
CA GLU A 132 -2.58 1.81 16.84
C GLU A 132 -2.05 2.34 15.51
N GLN A 133 -1.31 1.53 14.75
CA GLN A 133 -0.82 1.92 13.43
C GLN A 133 -1.96 2.29 12.46
N ASP A 134 -3.06 1.53 12.48
CA ASP A 134 -4.24 1.83 11.66
C ASP A 134 -4.88 3.16 12.06
N TYR A 135 -4.94 3.46 13.36
CA TYR A 135 -5.43 4.72 13.88
C TYR A 135 -4.53 5.89 13.50
N ASP A 136 -3.21 5.77 13.63
CA ASP A 136 -2.24 6.79 13.26
C ASP A 136 -2.36 7.21 11.80
N ILE A 137 -2.63 6.25 10.91
CA ILE A 137 -2.92 6.55 9.51
C ILE A 137 -4.21 7.37 9.41
N GLY A 138 -5.28 6.94 10.09
CA GLY A 138 -6.57 7.63 10.07
C GLY A 138 -6.51 9.06 10.62
N SER A 139 -5.81 9.26 11.73
CA SER A 139 -5.60 10.57 12.36
C SER A 139 -4.73 11.47 11.48
N THR A 140 -3.66 10.93 10.87
CA THR A 140 -2.82 11.67 9.91
C THR A 140 -3.65 12.17 8.73
N ILE A 141 -4.53 11.32 8.16
CA ILE A 141 -5.41 11.74 7.06
C ILE A 141 -6.33 12.87 7.52
N ARG A 142 -6.92 12.76 8.70
CA ARG A 142 -7.84 13.75 9.29
C ARG A 142 -7.17 15.09 9.56
N ASP A 143 -6.02 15.07 10.23
CA ASP A 143 -5.41 16.23 10.86
C ASP A 143 -4.32 16.88 10.01
N LYS A 144 -3.61 16.09 9.19
CA LYS A 144 -2.52 16.59 8.34
C LYS A 144 -2.89 16.65 6.86
N ILE A 145 -3.46 15.58 6.31
CA ILE A 145 -3.70 15.48 4.86
C ILE A 145 -4.89 16.35 4.43
N ILE A 146 -6.07 16.16 5.03
CA ILE A 146 -7.28 16.87 4.61
C ILE A 146 -7.14 18.40 4.74
N PRO A 147 -6.63 18.96 5.86
CA PRO A 147 -6.52 20.42 6.01
C PRO A 147 -5.50 21.06 5.05
N HIS A 148 -4.45 20.32 4.67
CA HIS A 148 -3.34 20.82 3.86
C HIS A 148 -3.23 20.11 2.50
N ALA A 149 -4.33 19.58 1.96
CA ALA A 149 -4.32 18.69 0.79
C ALA A 149 -3.62 19.31 -0.44
N VAL A 150 -3.78 20.63 -0.64
CA VAL A 150 -3.11 21.34 -1.73
C VAL A 150 -1.60 21.40 -1.50
N SER A 151 -1.15 21.72 -0.28
CA SER A 151 0.27 21.77 0.08
C SER A 151 0.96 20.41 -0.02
N TRP A 152 0.26 19.31 0.34
CA TRP A 152 0.74 17.94 0.12
C TRP A 152 0.82 17.59 -1.38
N PHE A 153 -0.12 18.09 -2.18
CA PHE A 153 -0.12 17.87 -3.63
C PHE A 153 0.97 18.68 -4.35
N THR A 154 1.24 19.92 -3.92
CA THR A 154 2.31 20.76 -4.48
C THR A 154 3.70 20.40 -3.96
N GLY A 155 3.79 19.63 -2.86
CA GLY A 155 5.05 19.26 -2.21
C GLY A 155 5.60 20.33 -1.27
N GLU A 156 4.82 21.36 -0.96
CA GLU A 156 5.17 22.43 -0.01
C GLU A 156 5.11 21.94 1.44
N ALA A 157 4.17 21.03 1.76
CA ALA A 157 4.01 20.47 3.11
C ALA A 157 5.19 19.57 3.57
N VAL A 158 6.04 19.13 2.64
CA VAL A 158 7.22 18.29 2.95
C VAL A 158 8.41 19.14 3.40
N GLN A 159 8.43 20.44 3.08
CA GLN A 159 9.58 21.30 3.33
C GLN A 159 9.59 21.92 4.74
N GLU A 160 8.46 21.92 5.44
CA GLU A 160 8.31 22.64 6.73
C GLU A 160 8.76 21.79 7.94
N ASP A 161 8.69 20.46 7.87
CA ASP A 161 9.00 19.58 9.03
C ASP A 161 10.46 19.02 9.04
N ASP A 162 11.19 19.04 7.92
CA ASP A 162 12.52 18.39 7.78
C ASP A 162 13.72 19.37 7.72
N PHE A 163 13.50 20.69 7.75
CA PHE A 163 14.59 21.68 7.59
C PHE A 163 14.78 22.66 8.77
N GLU A 164 13.94 22.63 9.80
CA GLU A 164 14.04 23.54 10.96
C GLU A 164 14.92 23.00 12.12
N ASP A 165 15.76 21.98 11.90
CA ASP A 165 16.68 21.43 12.94
C ASP A 165 18.16 21.39 12.52
N LEU A 166 18.57 22.17 11.51
CA LEU A 166 19.98 22.22 11.06
C LEU A 166 20.59 23.63 10.93
N GLU A 167 19.95 24.67 11.44
CA GLU A 167 20.54 26.03 11.45
C GLU A 167 20.42 26.70 12.82
N GLU A 168 21.31 26.34 13.75
CA GLU A 168 21.98 27.26 14.71
C GLU A 168 22.80 26.45 15.74
N ASP A 169 24.05 26.12 15.40
CA ASP A 169 25.15 26.15 16.39
C ASP A 169 26.48 26.32 15.64
N ASP A 170 26.64 27.50 15.04
CA ASP A 170 27.87 27.93 14.38
C ASP A 170 28.31 29.23 15.07
N GLU A 171 28.91 29.12 16.26
CA GLU A 171 29.78 30.13 16.88
C GLU A 171 30.47 29.56 18.14
N ASP A 172 31.70 29.08 17.99
CA ASP A 172 32.81 29.64 18.78
C ASP A 172 34.19 29.14 18.29
N GLU A 173 34.93 30.11 17.77
CA GLU A 173 36.32 30.12 17.35
C GLU A 173 37.25 30.08 18.58
N ASP A 174 38.33 29.28 18.54
CA ASP A 174 39.72 29.69 18.87
C ASP A 174 40.64 28.53 19.35
N GLY A 175 41.65 28.23 18.53
CA GLY A 175 43.04 28.41 18.99
C GLY A 175 43.96 27.19 19.23
N LYS A 176 44.92 27.06 18.29
CA LYS A 176 46.34 26.59 18.41
C LYS A 176 46.63 25.12 18.05
N ASP A 177 47.22 24.84 16.89
CA ASP A 177 48.66 24.97 16.50
C ASP A 177 49.54 23.93 17.20
N ASP A 178 49.94 22.87 16.49
CA ASP A 178 51.33 22.65 16.06
C ASP A 178 51.58 21.26 15.43
N GLU A 179 52.35 21.32 14.34
CA GLU A 179 53.39 20.38 13.85
C GLU A 179 53.00 18.99 13.25
N GLU A 180 52.94 18.99 11.91
CA GLU A 180 53.82 18.24 10.98
C GLU A 180 54.47 16.93 11.49
N GLU A 181 54.29 15.84 10.75
CA GLU A 181 55.41 15.11 10.14
C GLU A 181 54.90 14.15 9.04
N ASP A 182 55.54 14.29 7.87
CA ASP A 182 55.53 13.42 6.71
C ASP A 182 55.81 11.94 7.10
N GLU A 183 55.32 11.00 6.30
CA GLU A 183 56.21 10.22 5.41
C GLU A 183 55.39 9.38 4.43
N GLU A 184 55.74 9.58 3.17
CA GLU A 184 55.40 8.78 1.99
C GLU A 184 55.80 7.32 2.23
N ASP A 185 55.04 6.37 1.69
CA ASP A 185 55.68 5.33 0.88
C ASP A 185 54.70 4.63 -0.05
N GLU A 186 55.21 4.48 -1.28
CA GLU A 186 54.65 3.84 -2.45
C GLU A 186 54.67 2.31 -2.31
N ASP A 187 53.75 1.64 -3.01
CA ASP A 187 53.89 0.30 -3.62
C ASP A 187 52.49 0.01 -4.21
N ASP A 188 52.22 0.31 -5.48
CA ASP A 188 52.69 -0.37 -6.69
C ASP A 188 52.55 -1.91 -6.61
N ASP A 189 51.59 -2.44 -7.36
CA ASP A 189 51.72 -3.70 -8.07
C ASP A 189 50.45 -3.91 -8.91
N GLU A 190 50.54 -3.34 -10.11
CA GLU A 190 50.39 -4.01 -11.41
C GLU A 190 49.49 -5.26 -11.55
N GLU A 191 48.65 -5.17 -12.60
CA GLU A 191 48.41 -6.19 -13.62
C GLU A 191 47.61 -7.46 -13.25
N GLU A 192 46.83 -8.11 -14.13
CA GLU A 192 46.59 -7.99 -15.57
C GLU A 192 45.26 -8.70 -15.88
N GLU A 193 44.47 -8.08 -16.75
CA GLU A 193 43.94 -8.63 -18.01
C GLU A 193 43.07 -9.92 -18.14
N GLU A 194 42.05 -9.71 -19.00
CA GLU A 194 41.54 -10.59 -20.08
C GLU A 194 40.82 -11.91 -19.68
N GLU A 195 39.80 -12.43 -20.36
CA GLU A 195 39.20 -12.11 -21.65
C GLU A 195 37.86 -12.87 -21.78
N GLU A 196 37.22 -12.58 -22.90
CA GLU A 196 35.93 -12.99 -23.39
C GLU A 196 35.63 -14.50 -23.47
N GLY A 197 34.34 -14.81 -23.64
CA GLY A 197 33.89 -16.16 -23.96
C GLY A 197 32.53 -16.24 -24.63
N LYS A 198 32.30 -15.38 -25.62
CA LYS A 198 31.11 -15.30 -26.49
C LYS A 198 30.59 -16.65 -27.00
N THR A 199 29.26 -16.77 -26.97
CA THR A 199 28.40 -17.25 -28.07
C THR A 199 28.59 -18.68 -28.60
N ARG A 200 27.47 -19.39 -28.75
CA ARG A 200 26.88 -19.72 -30.06
C ARG A 200 25.67 -20.65 -29.84
N LYS A 201 24.48 -20.25 -30.30
CA LYS A 201 23.92 -20.57 -31.64
C LYS A 201 23.33 -22.01 -31.59
N LYS A 202 22.08 -22.30 -31.95
CA LYS A 202 21.41 -21.94 -33.21
C LYS A 202 20.05 -22.66 -33.25
N THR A 203 19.08 -22.03 -33.93
CA THR A 203 18.07 -22.65 -34.84
C THR A 203 17.03 -23.63 -34.25
N ALA A 204 15.80 -23.76 -34.75
CA ALA A 204 15.21 -23.32 -36.01
C ALA A 204 13.68 -23.49 -35.96
N THR A 205 12.96 -22.47 -36.44
CA THR A 205 11.90 -22.50 -37.46
C THR A 205 10.59 -23.30 -37.30
N THR A 206 9.52 -22.55 -37.64
CA THR A 206 8.29 -22.91 -38.42
C THR A 206 7.24 -23.77 -37.72
N LYS A 207 5.91 -23.59 -37.90
CA LYS A 207 5.04 -22.99 -38.94
C LYS A 207 3.65 -22.76 -38.24
N LYS A 208 3.01 -21.60 -38.33
CA LYS A 208 2.01 -21.14 -39.35
C LYS A 208 0.56 -21.66 -39.18
N LYS A 209 -0.37 -20.67 -39.07
CA LYS A 209 -1.81 -20.64 -39.47
C LYS A 209 -2.76 -21.57 -38.69
N SER A 210 -4.03 -21.28 -38.45
CA SER A 210 -5.11 -20.35 -38.90
C SER A 210 -6.31 -20.67 -37.96
N GLY A 211 -7.26 -19.83 -37.57
CA GLY A 211 -8.13 -18.91 -38.31
C GLY A 211 -9.60 -19.19 -37.92
N GLY A 212 -10.44 -18.14 -37.89
CA GLY A 212 -11.92 -18.19 -37.90
C GLY A 212 -12.60 -18.36 -36.54
N ASP A 213 -13.35 -17.40 -35.99
CA ASP A 213 -14.63 -16.76 -36.39
C ASP A 213 -15.81 -17.38 -35.61
N GLY A 214 -16.69 -16.55 -35.04
CA GLY A 214 -17.87 -17.00 -34.30
C GLY A 214 -18.48 -15.92 -33.40
N GLN A 215 -19.48 -15.23 -33.95
CA GLN A 215 -20.21 -14.07 -33.43
C GLN A 215 -21.53 -14.48 -32.72
N GLN A 216 -22.22 -13.48 -32.12
CA GLN A 216 -23.53 -13.46 -31.42
C GLN A 216 -23.49 -13.72 -29.90
N GLY A 217 -23.99 -12.87 -29.01
CA GLY A 217 -24.91 -11.73 -29.11
C GLY A 217 -26.23 -12.05 -28.44
N ASP A 218 -26.54 -11.42 -27.30
CA ASP A 218 -27.90 -10.98 -26.95
C ASP A 218 -27.88 -9.95 -25.79
N ARG A 219 -28.87 -9.06 -25.80
CA ARG A 219 -29.00 -7.81 -25.00
C ARG A 219 -29.82 -8.05 -23.71
N PRO A 220 -29.76 -7.13 -22.73
CA PRO A 220 -30.32 -7.35 -21.38
C PRO A 220 -31.79 -6.93 -21.26
N ALA A 221 -32.48 -7.47 -20.25
CA ALA A 221 -33.80 -7.03 -19.80
C ALA A 221 -33.70 -6.21 -18.51
N GLU A 222 -34.25 -5.00 -18.58
CA GLU A 222 -34.55 -4.04 -17.48
C GLU A 222 -35.46 -4.66 -16.40
N CYS A 223 -35.25 -4.27 -15.13
CA CYS A 223 -36.27 -4.40 -14.08
C CYS A 223 -36.34 -3.11 -13.26
N LYS A 224 -37.57 -2.58 -13.12
CA LYS A 224 -37.92 -1.31 -12.46
C LYS A 224 -38.15 -1.50 -10.96
N GLN A 225 -37.88 -0.43 -10.22
CA GLN A 225 -38.18 -0.23 -8.79
C GLN A 225 -39.68 -0.05 -8.54
N GLN A 226 -40.13 -0.55 -7.39
CA GLN A 226 -41.21 0.03 -6.58
C GLN A 226 -40.66 0.34 -5.19
#